data_AF-E6XPP2-F1
#
_entry.id   AF-E6XPP2-F1
#
_cell.length_a   1.000
_cell.length_b   1.000
_cell.length_c   1.000
_cell.angle_alpha   90.00
_cell.angle_beta   90.00
_cell.angle_gamma   90.00
#
_symmetry.space_group_name_H-M   'P 1'
#
loop_
_entity.id
_entity.type
_entity.pdbx_description
1 polymer ?
#
loop_
_entity_poly.entity_id
_entity_poly.type
_entity_poly.pdbx_seq_one_letter_code
_entity_poly.pdbx_strand_id
1 'polypeptide(L)' 'MSYKINGHEITVNFPVDSISVNKTSIAFTDRQGKNRQTFSKRTEAISFMKWLLSANK' A
#
# COMPACT_ATOMS: atom_id res chain seq x y z
N MET A 1 -9.09 -1.31 5.89
CA MET A 1 -9.25 0.11 5.46
C MET A 1 -9.03 0.19 3.95
N SER A 2 -9.52 1.24 3.29
CA SER A 2 -9.29 1.44 1.85
C SER A 2 -8.53 2.73 1.56
N TYR A 3 -7.76 2.70 0.47
CA TYR A 3 -7.02 3.85 -0.06
C TYR A 3 -7.48 4.14 -1.49
N LYS A 4 -7.93 5.37 -1.74
CA LYS A 4 -8.41 5.80 -3.06
C LYS A 4 -7.29 6.50 -3.82
N ILE A 5 -7.09 6.12 -5.08
CA ILE A 5 -6.11 6.73 -5.96
C ILE A 5 -6.59 6.68 -7.41
N ASN A 6 -6.62 7.83 -8.08
CA ASN A 6 -6.99 7.96 -9.50
C ASN A 6 -8.29 7.21 -9.89
N GLY A 7 -9.30 7.20 -8.99
CA GLY A 7 -10.56 6.48 -9.20
C GLY A 7 -10.52 4.99 -8.88
N HIS A 8 -9.37 4.42 -8.54
CA HIS A 8 -9.20 3.05 -8.08
C HIS A 8 -9.20 2.98 -6.55
N GLU A 9 -9.71 1.89 -5.98
CA GLU A 9 -9.70 1.63 -4.55
C GLU A 9 -8.78 0.44 -4.23
N ILE A 10 -7.88 0.62 -3.28
CA ILE A 10 -6.98 -0.42 -2.78
C ILE A 10 -7.43 -0.78 -1.37
N THR A 11 -7.91 -2.00 -1.18
CA THR A 11 -8.27 -2.53 0.14
C THR A 11 -7.05 -3.11 0.82
N VAL A 12 -6.84 -2.74 2.09
CA VAL A 12 -5.77 -3.27 2.94
C VAL A 12 -6.35 -3.77 4.25
N ASN A 13 -6.07 -5.03 4.58
CA ASN A 13 -6.59 -5.73 5.74
C ASN A 13 -5.59 -5.65 6.90
N PHE A 14 -5.57 -4.49 7.57
CA PHE A 14 -4.67 -4.23 8.71
C PHE A 14 -4.80 -5.26 9.86
N PRO A 15 -3.73 -5.50 10.64
CA PRO A 15 -2.42 -4.88 10.48
C PRO A 15 -1.65 -5.46 9.28
N VAL A 16 -0.61 -4.76 8.89
CA VAL A 16 0.34 -5.17 7.88
C VAL A 16 1.61 -5.63 8.58
N ASP A 17 2.04 -6.85 8.30
CA ASP A 17 3.19 -7.50 8.95
C ASP A 17 4.52 -7.11 8.31
N SER A 18 4.51 -6.79 7.01
CA SER A 18 5.71 -6.44 6.26
C SER A 18 5.39 -5.50 5.11
N ILE A 19 6.32 -4.59 4.81
CA ILE A 19 6.23 -3.65 3.69
C ILE A 19 7.59 -3.60 3.01
N SER A 20 7.60 -3.69 1.68
CA SER A 20 8.79 -3.53 0.83
C SER A 20 8.48 -2.61 -0.33
N VAL A 21 9.43 -1.74 -0.68
CA VAL A 21 9.26 -0.71 -1.71
C VAL A 21 10.37 -0.83 -2.75
N ASN A 22 9.98 -0.85 -4.02
CA ASN A 22 10.90 -0.83 -5.16
C ASN A 22 10.40 0.15 -6.22
N LYS A 23 11.04 1.32 -6.30
CA LYS A 23 10.70 2.42 -7.22
C LYS A 23 9.22 2.83 -7.12
N THR A 24 8.36 2.33 -8.00
CA THR A 24 6.92 2.58 -8.02
C THR A 24 6.09 1.37 -7.61
N SER A 25 6.69 0.25 -7.24
CA SER A 25 6.01 -0.92 -6.68
C SER A 25 6.13 -0.97 -5.17
N ILE A 26 5.04 -1.35 -4.50
CA ILE A 26 4.98 -1.61 -3.07
C ILE A 26 4.41 -3.02 -2.88
N ALA A 27 5.17 -3.87 -2.18
CA ALA A 27 4.70 -5.16 -1.71
C ALA A 27 4.43 -5.07 -0.21
N PHE A 28 3.34 -5.67 0.26
CA PHE A 28 3.01 -5.70 1.67
C PHE A 28 2.27 -6.98 2.03
N THR A 29 2.39 -7.44 3.27
CA THR A 29 1.65 -8.60 3.78
C THR A 29 0.61 -8.14 4.78
N ASP A 30 -0.66 -8.30 4.46
CA ASP A 30 -1.79 -7.98 5.33
C ASP A 30 -2.44 -9.26 5.86
N ARG A 31 -3.55 -9.17 6.61
CA ARG A 31 -4.25 -10.35 7.15
C ARG A 31 -4.74 -11.35 6.11
N GLN A 32 -4.90 -10.94 4.86
CA GLN A 32 -5.30 -11.84 3.75
C GLN A 32 -4.09 -12.40 3.00
N GLY A 33 -2.88 -11.92 3.30
CA GLY A 33 -1.63 -12.44 2.77
C GLY A 33 -0.83 -11.41 1.99
N LYS A 34 -0.04 -11.89 1.03
CA LYS A 34 0.90 -11.08 0.26
C LYS A 34 0.17 -10.31 -0.83
N ASN A 35 0.37 -9.00 -0.83
CA ASN A 35 -0.19 -8.06 -1.79
C ASN A 35 0.93 -7.29 -2.49
N ARG A 36 0.66 -6.85 -3.73
CA ARG A 36 1.56 -5.99 -4.47
C ARG A 36 0.78 -4.97 -5.27
N GLN A 37 1.18 -3.71 -5.15
CA GLN A 37 0.62 -2.57 -5.87
C GLN A 37 1.74 -1.90 -6.68
N THR A 38 1.46 -1.62 -7.95
CA THR A 38 2.38 -0.88 -8.82
C THR A 38 1.72 0.40 -9.25
N PHE A 39 2.38 1.51 -8.95
CA PHE A 39 1.89 2.85 -9.22
C PHE A 39 2.50 3.40 -10.50
N SER A 40 1.78 4.31 -11.16
CA SER A 40 2.28 4.98 -12.36
C SER A 40 3.36 6.01 -12.02
N LYS A 41 3.22 6.68 -10.87
CA LYS A 41 4.17 7.70 -10.40
C LYS A 41 4.83 7.29 -9.08
N ARG A 42 6.10 7.69 -8.91
CA ARG A 42 6.82 7.48 -7.64
C ARG A 42 6.15 8.21 -6.48
N THR A 43 5.59 9.39 -6.72
CA THR A 43 4.89 10.18 -5.69
C THR A 43 3.66 9.44 -5.15
N GLU A 44 2.92 8.75 -6.01
CA GLU A 44 1.76 7.93 -5.64
C GLU A 44 2.16 6.76 -4.74
N ALA A 45 3.22 6.04 -5.11
CA ALA A 45 3.77 4.98 -4.27
C ALA A 45 4.18 5.53 -2.88
N ILE A 46 4.88 6.66 -2.83
CA ILE A 46 5.27 7.28 -1.56
C ILE A 46 4.05 7.67 -0.71
N SER A 47 3.01 8.26 -1.31
CA SER A 47 1.78 8.61 -0.59
C SER A 47 1.07 7.37 -0.03
N PHE A 48 0.97 6.29 -0.82
CA PHE A 48 0.41 5.03 -0.36
C PHE A 48 1.23 4.40 0.78
N MET A 49 2.56 4.41 0.68
CA MET A 49 3.45 3.91 1.74
C MET A 49 3.27 4.69 3.05
N LYS A 50 3.20 6.03 2.99
CA LYS A 50 2.96 6.86 4.17
C LYS A 50 1.62 6.54 4.82
N TRP A 51 0.58 6.35 4.03
CA TRP A 51 -0.72 5.94 4.53
C TRP A 51 -0.71 4.54 5.15
N LEU A 52 -0.03 3.57 4.52
CA LEU A 52 0.15 2.22 5.07
C LEU A 52 0.77 2.29 6.47
N LEU A 53 1.85 3.06 6.63
CA LEU A 53 2.54 3.21 7.92
C LEU A 53 1.69 3.94 8.96
N SER A 54 0.90 4.95 8.56
CA SER A 54 0.08 5.72 9.51
C SER A 54 -1.17 4.97 9.98
N ALA A 55 -1.71 4.10 9.13
CA ALA A 55 -2.88 3.27 9.42
C ALA A 55 -2.55 1.98 10.19
N ASN A 56 -1.28 1.54 10.20
CA ASN A 56 -0.81 0.34 10.91
C ASN A 56 -0.49 0.61 12.40
N LYS A 57 -1.40 1.28 13.12
CA LYS A 57 -1.27 1.56 14.55
C LYS A 57 -1.84 0.46 15.42
#